data_AF-A0A959AXM9-F1
#
_entry.id   AF-A0A959AXM9-F1
#
_cell.length_a   1.000
_cell.length_b   1.000
_cell.length_c   1.000
_cell.angle_alpha   90.00
_cell.angle_beta   90.00
_cell.angle_gamma   90.00
#
_symmetry.space_group_name_H-M   'P 1'
#
loop_
_entity.id
_entity.type
_entity.pdbx_description
1 polymer ?
#
loop_
_entity_poly.entity_id
_entity_poly.type
_entity_poly.pdbx_seq_one_letter_code
_entity_poly.pdbx_strand_id
1 'polypeptide(L)'
;MDHVFFYIALAFLLTHEMDAVRCHEWRIFPGLSRLKDQTGFVVFTLLHVPLYALLFWGLFGREDNEALIRGLNVFFIVHVGLHLLFLKHPKNEFTSALSWILIAGAGLFGLLSLLV
;
A
#
# COMPACT_ATOMS: atom_id res chain seq x y z
N MET A 1 5.24 -14.53 -18.94
CA MET A 1 5.21 -13.10 -18.52
C MET A 1 4.12 -12.94 -17.47
N ASP A 2 4.19 -13.73 -16.41
CA ASP A 2 2.95 -14.32 -15.86
C ASP A 2 2.32 -13.53 -14.71
N HIS A 3 2.87 -12.35 -14.39
CA HIS A 3 2.43 -11.52 -13.27
C HIS A 3 2.35 -10.03 -13.60
N VAL A 4 2.10 -9.67 -14.87
CA VAL A 4 2.10 -8.26 -15.30
C VAL A 4 1.14 -7.39 -14.50
N PHE A 5 -0.07 -7.88 -14.23
CA PHE A 5 -1.07 -7.15 -13.46
C PHE A 5 -0.66 -6.99 -11.99
N PHE A 6 -0.05 -8.01 -11.39
CA PHE A 6 0.54 -7.91 -10.06
C PHE A 6 1.61 -6.81 -9.99
N TYR A 7 2.53 -6.76 -10.96
CA TYR A 7 3.57 -5.72 -10.96
C TYR A 7 3.02 -4.31 -11.14
N ILE A 8 1.97 -4.15 -11.97
CA ILE A 8 1.27 -2.86 -12.10
C ILE A 8 0.58 -2.49 -10.77
N ALA A 9 -0.10 -3.44 -10.13
CA ALA A 9 -0.74 -3.23 -8.83
C ALA A 9 0.28 -2.82 -7.75
N LEU A 10 1.43 -3.51 -7.71
CA LEU A 10 2.52 -3.20 -6.81
C LEU A 10 3.08 -1.79 -7.08
N ALA A 11 3.25 -1.39 -8.34
CA ALA A 11 3.70 -0.04 -8.69
C ALA A 11 2.73 1.04 -8.21
N PHE A 12 1.42 0.81 -8.36
CA PHE A 12 0.40 1.69 -7.80
C PHE A 12 0.49 1.78 -6.28
N LEU A 13 0.63 0.64 -5.58
CA LEU A 13 0.77 0.63 -4.12
C LEU A 13 2.02 1.38 -3.67
N LEU A 14 3.19 1.09 -4.22
CA LEU A 14 4.44 1.76 -3.81
C LEU A 14 4.41 3.27 -4.10
N THR A 15 3.73 3.67 -5.18
CA THR A 15 3.53 5.10 -5.48
C THR A 15 2.51 5.74 -4.53
N HIS A 16 1.47 5.00 -4.14
CA HIS A 16 0.54 5.40 -3.08
C HIS A 16 1.27 5.62 -1.75
N GLU A 17 2.26 4.79 -1.38
CA GLU A 17 3.01 5.02 -0.13
C GLU A 17 3.79 6.36 -0.14
N MET A 18 4.24 6.83 -1.31
CA MET A 18 4.81 8.18 -1.44
C MET A 18 3.73 9.26 -1.22
N ASP A 19 2.52 9.03 -1.74
CA ASP A 19 1.35 9.87 -1.50
C ASP A 19 0.94 9.86 -0.02
N ALA A 20 1.03 8.70 0.65
CA ALA A 20 0.73 8.51 2.07
C ALA A 20 1.68 9.31 2.96
N VAL A 21 2.96 9.40 2.58
CA VAL A 21 3.91 10.30 3.24
C VAL A 21 3.49 11.76 3.06
N ARG A 22 3.09 12.18 1.84
CA ARG A 22 2.61 13.54 1.57
C ARG A 22 1.34 13.88 2.36
N CYS A 23 0.44 12.91 2.49
CA CYS A 23 -0.87 13.03 3.15
C CYS A 23 -0.83 12.65 4.64
N HIS A 24 0.35 12.51 5.24
CA HIS A 24 0.55 12.30 6.67
C HIS A 24 -0.23 11.10 7.24
N GLU A 25 -0.27 9.97 6.52
CA GLU A 25 -1.13 8.82 6.87
C GLU A 25 -0.88 8.27 8.30
N TRP A 26 0.33 8.44 8.83
CA TRP A 26 0.67 8.10 10.22
C TRP A 26 -0.25 8.77 11.25
N ARG A 27 -0.91 9.88 10.91
CA ARG A 27 -1.90 10.56 11.77
C ARG A 27 -3.22 9.79 11.91
N ILE A 28 -3.48 8.84 11.01
CA ILE A 28 -4.67 7.98 10.97
C ILE A 28 -4.32 6.58 11.48
N PHE A 29 -3.15 6.06 11.05
CA PHE A 29 -2.76 4.68 11.30
C PHE A 29 -2.78 4.31 12.80
N PRO A 30 -3.52 3.25 13.20
CA PRO A 30 -3.58 2.82 14.60
C PRO A 30 -2.19 2.56 15.18
N GLY A 31 -1.89 3.14 16.34
CA GLY A 31 -0.58 3.05 16.98
C GLY A 31 0.33 4.25 16.67
N LEU A 32 0.49 4.61 15.39
CA LEU A 32 1.30 5.78 14.99
C LEU A 32 0.59 7.12 15.22
N SER A 33 -0.74 7.13 15.17
CA SER A 33 -1.57 8.34 15.31
C SER A 33 -1.44 9.07 16.65
N ARG A 34 -0.82 8.43 17.65
CA ARG A 34 -0.53 8.98 18.98
C ARG A 34 0.84 9.67 19.08
N LEU A 35 1.71 9.47 18.10
CA LEU A 35 3.03 10.06 18.09
C LEU A 35 2.97 11.56 17.75
N LYS A 36 3.97 12.31 18.20
CA LYS A 36 4.19 13.68 17.71
C LYS A 36 4.45 13.63 16.21
N ASP A 37 3.98 14.64 15.47
CA ASP A 37 3.95 14.59 14.02
C ASP A 37 5.31 14.28 13.37
N GLN A 38 6.36 14.99 13.78
CA GLN A 38 7.73 14.74 13.32
C GLN A 38 8.22 13.32 13.64
N THR A 39 7.88 12.80 14.82
CA THR A 39 8.24 11.43 15.22
C THR A 39 7.45 10.41 14.41
N GLY A 40 6.16 10.66 14.17
CA GLY A 40 5.28 9.85 13.33
C GLY A 40 5.82 9.74 11.91
N PHE A 41 6.18 10.87 11.30
CA PHE A 41 6.85 10.92 9.99
C PHE A 41 8.11 10.05 9.95
N VAL A 42 9.07 10.28 10.87
CA VAL A 42 10.34 9.52 10.90
C VAL A 42 10.09 8.03 11.07
N VAL A 43 9.24 7.64 12.03
CA VAL A 43 8.94 6.22 12.30
C VAL A 43 8.23 5.58 11.11
N PHE A 44 7.21 6.24 10.55
CA PHE A 44 6.47 5.76 9.39
C PHE A 44 7.43 5.53 8.21
N THR A 45 8.19 6.55 7.82
CA THR A 45 9.13 6.44 6.69
C THR A 45 10.21 5.37 6.93
N LEU A 46 10.80 5.29 8.12
CA LEU A 46 11.84 4.30 8.40
C LEU A 46 11.31 2.87 8.46
N LEU A 47 10.07 2.65 8.91
CA LEU A 47 9.44 1.31 8.90
C LEU A 47 9.22 0.76 7.48
N HIS A 48 9.10 1.62 6.47
CA HIS A 48 8.98 1.17 5.08
C HIS A 48 10.26 0.54 4.55
N VAL A 49 11.44 0.93 5.04
CA VAL A 49 12.72 0.36 4.59
C VAL A 49 12.80 -1.15 4.85
N PRO A 50 12.64 -1.66 6.09
CA PRO A 50 12.62 -3.09 6.33
C PRO A 50 11.41 -3.78 5.70
N LEU A 51 10.25 -3.11 5.62
CA LEU A 51 9.07 -3.66 4.94
C LEU A 51 9.35 -3.95 3.46
N TYR A 52 9.93 -2.99 2.74
CA TYR A 52 10.30 -3.15 1.34
C TYR A 52 11.42 -4.17 1.15
N ALA A 53 12.40 -4.21 2.05
CA ALA A 53 13.45 -5.23 2.01
C ALA A 53 12.87 -6.65 2.14
N LEU A 54 11.95 -6.87 3.10
CA LEU A 54 11.26 -8.15 3.27
C LEU A 54 10.36 -8.50 2.08
N LEU A 55 9.64 -7.52 1.54
CA LEU A 55 8.80 -7.68 0.35
C LEU A 55 9.64 -8.14 -0.86
N PHE A 56 10.71 -7.42 -1.17
CA PHE A 56 11.57 -7.74 -2.30
C PHE A 56 12.33 -9.05 -2.09
N TRP A 57 12.78 -9.33 -0.86
CA TRP A 57 13.37 -10.62 -0.55
C TRP A 57 12.39 -11.78 -0.77
N GLY A 58 11.13 -11.62 -0.35
CA GLY A 58 10.09 -12.62 -0.60
C GLY A 58 9.76 -12.81 -2.08
N LEU A 59 9.75 -11.73 -2.86
CA LEU A 59 9.43 -11.77 -4.30
C LEU A 59 10.57 -12.31 -5.16
N PHE A 60 11.83 -11.96 -4.86
CA PHE A 60 12.98 -12.31 -5.71
C PHE A 60 13.87 -13.43 -5.15
N GLY A 61 13.70 -13.80 -3.88
CA GLY A 61 14.60 -14.74 -3.19
C GLY A 61 14.19 -16.21 -3.26
N ARG A 62 13.07 -16.57 -3.90
CA ARG A 62 12.55 -17.95 -3.98
C ARG A 62 12.03 -18.26 -5.39
N GLU A 63 12.19 -19.52 -5.82
CA GLU A 63 11.71 -20.00 -7.14
C GLU A 63 10.18 -20.17 -7.22
N ASP A 64 9.48 -20.25 -6.08
CA ASP A 64 8.02 -20.29 -6.00
C ASP A 64 7.52 -19.26 -4.98
N ASN A 65 6.96 -18.16 -5.49
CA ASN A 65 6.43 -17.04 -4.73
C ASN A 65 4.92 -16.85 -4.94
N GLU A 66 4.24 -17.84 -5.54
CA GLU A 66 2.82 -17.74 -5.95
C GLU A 66 1.88 -17.47 -4.78
N ALA A 67 2.15 -18.08 -3.62
CA ALA A 67 1.37 -17.83 -2.41
C ALA A 67 1.52 -16.38 -1.90
N LEU A 68 2.73 -15.82 -2.00
CA LEU A 68 3.00 -14.44 -1.61
C LEU A 68 2.32 -13.47 -2.59
N ILE A 69 2.45 -13.70 -3.89
CA ILE A 69 1.80 -12.88 -4.94
C ILE A 69 0.28 -12.88 -4.74
N ARG A 70 -0.33 -14.05 -4.57
CA ARG A 70 -1.78 -14.15 -4.27
C ARG A 70 -2.15 -13.41 -2.99
N GLY A 71 -1.36 -13.55 -1.92
CA GLY A 71 -1.57 -12.83 -0.67
C GLY A 71 -1.51 -11.31 -0.83
N LEU A 72 -0.53 -10.81 -1.58
CA LEU A 72 -0.38 -9.39 -1.87
C LEU A 72 -1.52 -8.85 -2.73
N ASN A 73 -1.98 -9.59 -3.74
CA ASN A 73 -3.15 -9.20 -4.53
C ASN A 73 -4.41 -9.06 -3.68
N VAL A 74 -4.65 -10.00 -2.75
CA VAL A 74 -5.74 -9.88 -1.77
C VAL A 74 -5.54 -8.66 -0.87
N PHE A 75 -4.32 -8.42 -0.40
CA PHE A 75 -3.99 -7.24 0.39
C PHE A 75 -4.30 -5.95 -0.37
N PHE A 76 -3.96 -5.83 -1.67
CA PHE A 76 -4.25 -4.64 -2.47
C PHE A 76 -5.75 -4.33 -2.55
N ILE A 77 -6.60 -5.36 -2.64
CA ILE A 77 -8.07 -5.21 -2.65
C ILE A 77 -8.56 -4.74 -1.27
N VAL A 78 -8.09 -5.41 -0.20
CA VAL A 78 -8.45 -5.05 1.18
C VAL A 78 -7.98 -3.63 1.52
N HIS A 79 -6.81 -3.23 1.04
CA HIS A 79 -6.22 -1.90 1.21
C HIS A 79 -7.16 -0.80 0.71
N VAL A 80 -7.77 -0.96 -0.47
CA VAL A 80 -8.81 -0.04 -0.96
C VAL A 80 -9.98 0.02 0.03
N GLY A 81 -10.42 -1.13 0.54
CA GLY A 81 -11.46 -1.21 1.57
C GLY A 81 -11.11 -0.45 2.85
N LEU A 82 -9.86 -0.51 3.30
CA LEU A 82 -9.37 0.25 4.46
C LEU A 82 -9.47 1.76 4.20
N HIS A 83 -9.05 2.24 3.02
CA HIS A 83 -9.21 3.66 2.68
C HIS A 83 -10.67 4.10 2.58
N LEU A 84 -11.56 3.23 2.09
CA LEU A 84 -13.00 3.50 2.10
C LEU A 84 -13.56 3.59 3.54
N LEU A 85 -13.07 2.75 4.45
CA LEU A 85 -13.47 2.78 5.86
C LEU A 85 -12.99 4.06 6.57
N PHE A 86 -11.77 4.52 6.28
CA PHE A 86 -11.21 5.76 6.83
C PHE A 86 -11.55 7.02 6.01
N LEU A 87 -12.42 6.92 5.00
CA LEU A 87 -12.77 8.02 4.11
C LEU A 87 -13.23 9.28 4.88
N LYS A 88 -14.05 9.08 5.92
CA LYS A 88 -14.62 10.15 6.76
C LYS A 88 -13.77 10.48 7.99
N HIS A 89 -12.58 9.90 8.13
CA HIS A 89 -11.71 10.18 9.27
C HIS A 89 -11.27 11.66 9.24
N PRO A 90 -11.32 12.39 10.37
CA PRO A 90 -11.08 13.85 10.37
C PRO A 90 -9.68 14.26 9.95
N LYS A 91 -8.72 13.33 10.01
CA LYS A 91 -7.33 13.53 9.57
C LYS A 91 -7.02 12.87 8.21
N ASN A 92 -8.05 12.47 7.47
CA ASN A 92 -7.87 11.91 6.13
C ASN A 92 -7.56 13.03 5.13
N GLU A 93 -6.37 12.99 4.55
CA GLU A 93 -5.89 13.98 3.57
C GLU A 93 -5.91 13.44 2.12
N PHE A 94 -6.36 12.20 1.89
CA PHE A 94 -6.49 11.59 0.55
C PHE A 94 -7.73 12.11 -0.21
N THR A 95 -7.72 13.39 -0.57
CA THR A 95 -8.85 14.07 -1.21
C THR A 95 -8.68 14.26 -2.72
N SER A 96 -7.47 14.07 -3.23
CA SER A 96 -7.15 14.32 -4.64
C SER A 96 -7.55 13.14 -5.55
N ALA A 97 -7.86 13.44 -6.82
CA ALA A 97 -8.09 12.41 -7.82
C ALA A 97 -6.87 11.50 -8.00
N LEU A 98 -5.66 12.07 -7.92
CA LEU A 98 -4.41 11.31 -8.02
C LEU A 98 -4.31 10.26 -6.90
N SER A 99 -4.56 10.65 -5.64
CA SER A 99 -4.57 9.73 -4.50
C SER A 99 -5.52 8.55 -4.74
N TRP A 100 -6.74 8.84 -5.20
CA TRP A 100 -7.72 7.79 -5.48
C TRP A 100 -7.37 6.91 -6.69
N ILE A 101 -6.72 7.47 -7.72
CA ILE A 101 -6.19 6.69 -8.84
C ILE A 101 -5.12 5.72 -8.34
N LEU A 102 -4.23 6.15 -7.43
CA LEU A 102 -3.19 5.30 -6.88
C LEU A 102 -3.77 4.17 -6.01
N ILE A 103 -4.66 4.53 -5.08
CA ILE A 103 -5.34 3.57 -4.19
C ILE A 103 -6.17 2.56 -5.01
N ALA A 104 -7.08 3.05 -5.85
CA ALA A 104 -7.99 2.20 -6.61
C ALA A 104 -7.25 1.40 -7.69
N GLY A 105 -6.20 1.98 -8.29
CA GLY A 105 -5.33 1.30 -9.25
C GLY A 105 -4.68 0.05 -8.64
N ALA A 106 -4.14 0.16 -7.42
CA ALA A 106 -3.57 -0.99 -6.72
C ALA A 106 -4.61 -2.13 -6.56
N GLY A 107 -5.81 -1.81 -6.07
CA GLY A 107 -6.86 -2.81 -5.89
C GLY A 107 -7.41 -3.39 -7.20
N LEU A 108 -7.60 -2.56 -8.22
CA LEU A 108 -8.11 -2.99 -9.53
C LEU A 108 -7.15 -3.98 -10.19
N PHE A 109 -5.87 -3.63 -10.28
CA PHE A 109 -4.88 -4.51 -10.91
C PHE A 109 -4.58 -5.74 -10.05
N GLY A 110 -4.68 -5.63 -8.71
CA GLY A 110 -4.62 -6.79 -7.82
C GLY A 110 -5.77 -7.78 -8.06
N LEU A 111 -6.99 -7.28 -8.27
CA LEU A 111 -8.13 -8.11 -8.65
C LEU A 111 -7.95 -8.75 -10.02
N LEU A 112 -7.51 -7.99 -11.03
CA LEU A 112 -7.24 -8.53 -12.37
C LEU A 112 -6.20 -9.64 -12.34
N SER A 113 -5.16 -9.50 -11.51
CA SER A 113 -4.13 -10.52 -11.33
C SER A 113 -4.63 -11.81 -10.67
N LEU A 114 -5.80 -11.82 -10.02
CA LEU A 114 -6.39 -13.04 -9.45
C LEU A 114 -7.38 -13.72 -10.40
N LEU A 115 -7.88 -12.99 -11.40
CA LEU A 115 -8.89 -13.47 -12.34
C LEU A 115 -8.31 -13.99 -13.65
N VAL A 116 -7.11 -13.54 -14.01
CA VAL A 116 -6.38 -13.90 -15.23
C VAL A 116 -5.17 -14.73 -14.86
#